data_AF-A0A7J0EWJ5-F1
#
_entry.id   AF-A0A7J0EWJ5-F1
#
_cell.length_a   1.000
_cell.length_b   1.000
_cell.length_c   1.000
_cell.angle_alpha   90.00
_cell.angle_beta   90.00
_cell.angle_gamma   90.00
#
_symmetry.space_group_name_H-M   'P 1'
#
loop_
_entity.id
_entity.type
_entity.pdbx_description
1 polymer ?
#
loop_
_entity_poly.entity_id
_entity_poly.type
_entity_poly.pdbx_seq_one_letter_code
_entity_poly.pdbx_strand_id
1 'polypeptide(L)'
;MARTKQTARKSTGGKAPRKQLATKAARKSAPTTGGVKKPHRYRPGTVALRLVREIAQDFKTDLRFQSHAVLALQEAAEAYLVGLFEDTNLCAIHAKRVTIMPKDIQLARRIRGERA
;
A
#
# COMPACT_ATOMS: atom_id res chain seq x y z
N MET A 1 30.90 -39.53 -26.99
CA MET A 1 30.16 -39.98 -25.79
C MET A 1 30.05 -38.82 -24.82
N ALA A 2 28.85 -38.30 -24.54
CA ALA A 2 28.62 -37.27 -23.52
C ALA A 2 27.51 -37.76 -22.58
N ARG A 3 27.88 -38.08 -21.34
CA ARG A 3 26.99 -38.65 -20.32
C ARG A 3 26.31 -37.51 -19.56
N THR A 4 25.04 -37.22 -19.88
CA THR A 4 24.24 -36.24 -19.15
C THR A 4 23.79 -36.84 -17.80
N LYS A 5 24.29 -36.29 -16.69
CA LYS A 5 23.78 -36.61 -15.34
C LYS A 5 22.41 -35.97 -15.14
N GLN A 6 21.34 -36.76 -15.20
CA GLN A 6 20.01 -36.35 -14.77
C GLN A 6 19.98 -36.36 -13.22
N THR A 7 19.80 -35.19 -12.60
CA THR A 7 19.60 -35.11 -11.15
C THR A 7 18.12 -35.32 -10.83
N ALA A 8 17.83 -36.25 -9.93
CA ALA A 8 16.48 -36.60 -9.54
C ALA A 8 15.78 -35.41 -8.84
N ARG A 9 14.76 -34.85 -9.48
CA ARG A 9 13.88 -33.85 -8.88
C ARG A 9 12.78 -34.59 -8.10
N LYS A 10 12.74 -34.43 -6.78
CA LYS A 10 11.71 -35.01 -5.91
C LYS A 10 10.32 -34.57 -6.39
N SER A 11 9.48 -35.54 -6.82
CA SER A 11 8.06 -35.34 -7.01
C SER A 11 7.39 -35.23 -5.62
N THR A 12 6.62 -34.18 -5.40
CA THR A 12 5.77 -34.07 -4.21
C THR A 12 4.33 -34.19 -4.67
N GLY A 13 3.80 -35.40 -4.62
CA GLY A 13 2.42 -35.67 -5.02
C GLY A 13 1.94 -36.97 -4.42
N GLY A 14 1.05 -36.87 -3.43
CA GLY A 14 0.38 -38.01 -2.82
C GLY A 14 0.02 -37.75 -1.36
N LYS A 15 -1.09 -37.07 -1.10
CA LYS A 15 -1.65 -36.93 0.26
C LYS A 15 -2.83 -37.90 0.37
N ALA A 16 -2.67 -38.97 1.14
CA ALA A 16 -3.73 -39.96 1.40
C ALA A 16 -4.92 -39.31 2.15
N PRO A 17 -6.17 -39.80 1.96
CA PRO A 17 -7.34 -39.15 2.53
C PRO A 17 -7.39 -39.40 4.04
N ARG A 18 -7.24 -38.33 4.83
CA ARG A 18 -7.33 -38.38 6.30
C ARG A 18 -8.60 -37.66 6.75
N LYS A 19 -9.38 -38.36 7.59
CA LYS A 19 -10.60 -37.93 8.29
C LYS A 19 -10.48 -36.48 8.80
N GLN A 20 -11.45 -35.62 8.47
CA GLN A 20 -11.40 -34.18 8.75
C GLN A 20 -11.61 -33.89 10.24
N LEU A 21 -10.52 -33.52 10.92
CA LEU A 21 -10.55 -32.63 12.08
C LEU A 21 -10.24 -31.23 11.56
N ALA A 22 -10.95 -30.20 12.04
CA ALA A 22 -10.80 -28.83 11.55
C ALA A 22 -9.34 -28.36 11.64
N THR A 23 -8.64 -28.40 10.51
CA THR A 23 -7.24 -27.99 10.44
C THR A 23 -7.19 -26.48 10.40
N LYS A 24 -6.83 -25.86 11.53
CA LYS A 24 -6.33 -24.47 11.56
C LYS A 24 -5.27 -24.35 10.47
N ALA A 25 -5.50 -23.50 9.48
CA ALA A 25 -4.57 -23.34 8.36
C ALA A 25 -3.20 -22.91 8.91
N ALA A 26 -2.25 -23.85 8.93
CA ALA A 26 -0.87 -23.54 9.27
C ALA A 26 -0.35 -22.58 8.21
N ARG A 27 -0.33 -21.28 8.54
CA ARG A 27 0.38 -20.28 7.73
C ARG A 27 1.82 -20.77 7.61
N LYS A 28 2.39 -20.67 6.40
CA LYS A 28 3.79 -21.01 6.13
C LYS A 28 4.67 -20.16 7.06
N SER A 29 5.05 -20.71 8.22
CA SER A 29 5.97 -20.07 9.14
C SER A 29 7.35 -20.08 8.50
N ALA A 30 8.07 -18.97 8.63
CA ALA A 30 9.46 -18.91 8.21
C ALA A 30 10.27 -20.01 8.91
N PRO A 31 11.28 -20.61 8.26
CA PRO A 31 12.16 -21.56 8.92
C PRO A 31 12.78 -20.94 10.18
N THR A 32 12.81 -21.69 11.29
CA THR A 32 13.38 -21.25 12.58
C THR A 32 14.88 -20.99 12.51
N THR A 33 15.56 -21.57 11.52
CA THR A 33 16.97 -21.35 11.21
C THR A 33 17.12 -21.02 9.72
N GLY A 34 17.08 -19.72 9.42
CA GLY A 34 17.25 -19.19 8.07
C GLY A 34 16.68 -17.78 7.99
N GLY A 35 17.44 -16.85 7.40
CA GLY A 35 17.03 -15.44 7.31
C GLY A 35 15.63 -15.28 6.72
N VAL A 36 14.81 -14.43 7.34
CA VAL A 36 13.48 -14.09 6.84
C VAL A 36 13.60 -13.56 5.41
N LYS A 37 12.85 -14.12 4.46
CA LYS A 37 12.78 -13.57 3.10
C LYS A 37 12.41 -12.11 3.18
N LYS A 38 13.22 -11.24 2.57
CA LYS A 38 12.96 -9.80 2.57
C LYS A 38 11.54 -9.54 2.04
N PRO A 39 10.70 -8.77 2.77
CA PRO A 39 9.39 -8.41 2.29
C PRO A 39 9.54 -7.61 0.98
N HIS A 40 8.63 -7.82 0.04
CA HIS A 40 8.62 -7.08 -1.21
C HIS A 40 8.28 -5.61 -0.92
N ARG A 41 9.21 -4.70 -1.25
CA ARG A 41 9.01 -3.26 -1.14
C ARG A 41 8.99 -2.64 -2.53
N TYR A 42 7.95 -1.86 -2.83
CA TYR A 42 7.89 -1.10 -4.07
C TYR A 42 9.01 -0.06 -4.12
N ARG A 43 9.47 0.25 -5.33
CA ARG A 43 10.43 1.34 -5.54
C ARG A 43 9.75 2.68 -5.24
N PRO A 44 10.50 3.69 -4.73
CA PRO A 44 10.00 5.05 -4.61
C PRO A 44 9.35 5.54 -5.91
N GLY A 45 8.23 6.27 -5.82
CA GLY A 45 7.46 6.75 -6.97
C GLY A 45 6.52 5.73 -7.63
N THR A 46 6.72 4.42 -7.43
CA THR A 46 5.84 3.39 -8.04
C THR A 46 4.42 3.44 -7.48
N VAL A 47 4.27 3.73 -6.18
CA VAL A 47 2.96 3.79 -5.54
C VAL A 47 2.17 5.03 -5.98
N ALA A 48 2.83 6.20 -6.03
CA ALA A 48 2.21 7.45 -6.48
C ALA A 48 1.73 7.34 -7.94
N LEU A 49 2.56 6.82 -8.84
CA LEU A 49 2.19 6.60 -10.24
C LEU A 49 0.99 5.65 -10.37
N ARG A 50 0.93 4.59 -9.56
CA ARG A 50 -0.17 3.64 -9.58
C ARG A 50 -1.47 4.29 -9.12
N LEU A 51 -1.44 5.05 -8.03
CA LEU A 51 -2.60 5.75 -7.50
C LEU A 51 -3.16 6.77 -8.49
N VAL A 52 -2.30 7.58 -9.10
CA VAL A 52 -2.71 8.56 -10.11
C VAL A 52 -3.39 7.87 -11.30
N ARG A 53 -2.84 6.74 -11.77
CA ARG A 53 -3.43 5.97 -12.87
C ARG A 53 -4.76 5.31 -12.51
N GLU A 54 -4.85 4.73 -11.32
CA GLU A 54 -6.08 4.11 -10.80
C GLU A 54 -7.21 5.13 -10.73
N ILE A 55 -6.97 6.28 -10.08
CA ILE A 55 -7.96 7.37 -9.99
C ILE A 55 -8.32 7.90 -11.39
N ALA A 56 -7.33 8.15 -12.24
CA ALA A 56 -7.58 8.72 -13.56
C ALA A 56 -8.41 7.80 -14.47
N GLN A 57 -8.24 6.48 -14.31
CA GLN A 57 -8.97 5.49 -15.10
C GLN A 57 -10.47 5.47 -14.78
N ASP A 58 -10.86 5.83 -13.55
CA ASP A 58 -12.27 5.99 -13.17
C ASP A 58 -12.93 7.19 -13.86
N PHE A 59 -12.15 8.19 -14.29
CA PHE A 59 -12.66 9.37 -15.01
C PHE A 59 -12.61 9.19 -16.53
N LYS A 60 -11.49 8.70 -17.07
CA LYS A 60 -11.30 8.50 -18.51
C LYS A 60 -10.28 7.40 -18.79
N THR A 61 -10.67 6.44 -19.63
CA THR A 61 -9.79 5.35 -20.07
C THR A 61 -8.67 5.86 -21.00
N ASP A 62 -7.54 5.16 -21.00
CA ASP A 62 -6.38 5.40 -21.88
C ASP A 62 -5.66 6.76 -21.75
N LEU A 63 -5.73 7.39 -20.57
CA LEU A 63 -4.93 8.59 -20.28
C LEU A 63 -3.43 8.29 -20.19
N ARG A 64 -2.63 9.10 -20.91
CA ARG A 64 -1.17 9.08 -20.85
C ARG A 64 -0.68 10.25 -20.01
N PHE A 65 0.13 9.95 -19.00
CA PHE A 65 0.77 10.96 -18.15
C PHE A 65 2.21 11.18 -18.57
N GLN A 66 2.63 12.44 -18.65
CA GLN A 66 4.04 12.79 -18.69
C GLN A 66 4.71 12.41 -17.35
N SER A 67 6.00 12.12 -17.37
CA SER A 67 6.75 11.78 -16.15
C SER A 67 6.72 12.92 -15.12
N HIS A 68 6.92 14.17 -15.56
CA HIS A 68 6.92 15.36 -14.70
C HIS A 68 5.53 15.71 -14.16
N ALA A 69 4.46 15.40 -14.90
CA ALA A 69 3.08 15.67 -14.44
C ALA A 69 2.75 14.87 -13.17
N VAL A 70 3.24 13.63 -13.07
CA VAL A 70 3.03 12.78 -11.88
C VAL A 70 3.79 13.33 -10.67
N LEU A 71 5.00 13.87 -10.88
CA LEU A 71 5.76 14.52 -9.82
C LEU A 71 5.06 15.78 -9.32
N ALA A 72 4.58 16.63 -10.24
CA ALA A 72 3.83 17.84 -9.88
C ALA A 72 2.55 17.52 -9.09
N LEU A 73 1.81 16.46 -9.46
CA LEU A 73 0.65 16.00 -8.71
C LEU A 73 1.02 15.52 -7.30
N GLN A 74 2.16 14.83 -7.16
CA GLN A 74 2.64 14.38 -5.86
C GLN A 74 3.02 15.58 -4.99
N GLU A 75 3.82 16.51 -5.51
CA GLU A 75 4.26 17.70 -4.78
C GLU A 75 3.07 18.56 -4.34
N ALA A 76 2.11 18.80 -5.23
CA ALA A 76 0.90 19.55 -4.91
C ALA A 76 0.04 18.84 -3.85
N ALA A 77 -0.12 17.52 -3.95
CA ALA A 77 -0.89 16.74 -2.97
C ALA A 77 -0.22 16.72 -1.60
N GLU A 78 1.10 16.56 -1.54
CA GLU A 78 1.86 16.61 -0.29
C GLU A 78 1.78 18.00 0.35
N ALA A 79 1.98 19.06 -0.42
CA ALA A 79 1.87 20.43 0.07
C ALA A 79 0.46 20.72 0.63
N TYR A 80 -0.59 20.32 -0.09
CA TYR A 80 -1.97 20.48 0.34
C TYR A 80 -2.26 19.71 1.64
N LEU A 81 -1.88 18.42 1.70
CA LEU A 81 -2.15 17.58 2.86
C LEU A 81 -1.36 18.04 4.09
N VAL A 82 -0.09 18.41 3.94
CA VAL A 82 0.72 18.94 5.04
C VAL A 82 0.07 20.20 5.61
N GLY A 83 -0.26 21.17 4.76
CA GLY A 83 -0.94 22.39 5.21
C GLY A 83 -2.29 22.09 5.86
N LEU A 84 -3.10 21.17 5.31
CA LEU A 84 -4.38 20.79 5.91
C LEU A 84 -4.20 20.13 7.28
N PHE A 85 -3.17 19.31 7.47
CA PHE A 85 -2.88 18.67 8.75
C PHE A 85 -2.36 19.67 9.79
N GLU A 86 -1.64 20.70 9.39
CA GLU A 86 -1.25 21.81 10.27
C GLU A 86 -2.49 22.50 10.85
N ASP A 87 -3.45 22.89 10.01
CA ASP A 87 -4.71 23.52 10.46
C ASP A 87 -5.57 22.57 11.29
N THR A 88 -5.61 21.30 10.90
CA THR A 88 -6.32 20.25 11.64
C THR A 88 -5.73 20.09 13.04
N ASN A 89 -4.41 20.15 13.17
CA ASN A 89 -3.73 20.09 14.45
C ASN A 89 -4.08 21.29 15.33
N LEU A 90 -4.13 22.51 14.77
CA LEU A 90 -4.60 23.70 15.49
C LEU A 90 -6.05 23.54 15.99
N CYS A 91 -6.92 22.95 15.18
CA CYS A 91 -8.31 22.66 15.59
C CYS A 91 -8.37 21.63 16.74
N ALA A 92 -7.51 20.60 16.72
CA ALA A 92 -7.44 19.63 17.80
C ALA A 92 -6.95 20.26 19.11
N ILE A 93 -5.91 21.09 19.04
CA ILE A 93 -5.34 21.84 20.18
C ILE A 93 -6.37 22.81 20.75
N HIS A 94 -7.12 23.52 19.90
CA HIS A 94 -8.20 24.40 20.33
C HIS A 94 -9.25 23.66 21.18
N ALA A 95 -9.49 22.38 20.88
CA ALA A 95 -10.36 21.49 21.64
C ALA A 95 -9.65 20.73 22.78
N LYS A 96 -8.45 21.16 23.20
CA LYS A 96 -7.64 20.54 24.27
C LYS A 96 -7.27 19.07 24.03
N ARG A 97 -7.07 18.67 22.76
CA ARG A 97 -6.65 17.32 22.37
C ARG A 97 -5.31 17.35 21.62
N VAL A 98 -4.56 16.27 21.73
CA VAL A 98 -3.33 16.03 20.94
C VAL A 98 -3.60 15.15 19.71
N THR A 99 -4.63 14.31 19.78
CA THR A 99 -5.04 13.44 18.67
C THR A 99 -6.02 14.16 17.76
N ILE A 100 -5.65 14.30 16.49
CA ILE A 100 -6.54 14.80 15.43
C ILE A 100 -7.69 13.83 15.17
N MET A 101 -8.87 14.37 14.88
CA MET A 101 -10.09 13.62 14.59
C MET A 101 -10.71 14.09 13.28
N PRO A 102 -11.57 13.28 12.62
CA PRO A 102 -12.23 13.69 11.37
C PRO A 102 -12.99 15.02 11.47
N LYS A 103 -13.58 15.32 12.64
CA LYS A 103 -14.25 16.61 12.90
C LYS A 103 -13.31 17.82 12.81
N ASP A 104 -12.03 17.64 13.14
CA ASP A 104 -11.03 18.71 13.08
C ASP A 104 -10.68 19.03 11.62
N ILE A 105 -10.58 17.99 10.78
CA ILE A 105 -10.37 18.13 9.33
C ILE A 105 -11.58 18.81 8.69
N GLN A 106 -12.78 18.38 9.06
CA GLN A 106 -14.02 18.99 8.57
C GLN A 106 -14.12 20.48 8.94
N LEU A 107 -13.72 20.83 10.17
CA LEU A 107 -13.68 22.21 10.62
C LEU A 107 -12.63 23.02 9.85
N ALA A 108 -11.40 22.52 9.73
CA ALA A 108 -10.32 23.17 8.97
C ALA A 108 -10.73 23.43 7.52
N ARG A 109 -11.25 22.42 6.81
CA ARG A 109 -11.75 22.58 5.43
C ARG A 109 -12.90 23.57 5.32
N ARG A 110 -13.80 23.61 6.32
CA ARG A 110 -14.91 24.57 6.36
C ARG A 110 -14.40 26.01 6.51
N ILE A 111 -13.40 26.24 7.36
CA ILE A 111 -12.80 27.57 7.56
C ILE A 111 -12.04 28.02 6.32
N ARG A 112 -11.34 27.11 5.63
CA ARG A 112 -10.66 27.37 4.35
C ARG A 112 -11.60 27.68 3.18
N GLY A 113 -12.90 27.42 3.33
CA GLY A 113 -13.87 27.58 2.23
C GLY A 113 -13.84 26.43 1.21
N GLU A 114 -13.15 25.32 1.49
CA GLU A 114 -13.02 24.15 0.60
C GLU A 114 -14.23 23.20 0.66
N ARG A 115 -15.41 23.75 0.98
CA ARG A 115 -16.65 22.97 0.97
C ARG A 115 -16.99 22.61 -0.48
N ALA A 116 -17.18 21.31 -0.70
CA ALA A 116 -18.00 20.82 -1.80
C ALA A 116 -19.44 21.28 -1.62
#